data_AF-A0A177AQI8-F1
#
_entry.id   AF-A0A177AQI8-F1
#
_cell.length_a   1.000
_cell.length_b   1.000
_cell.length_c   1.000
_cell.angle_alpha   90.00
_cell.angle_beta   90.00
_cell.angle_gamma   90.00
#
_symmetry.space_group_name_H-M   'P 1'
#
loop_
_entity.id
_entity.type
_entity.pdbx_description
1 polymer ?
#
loop_
_entity_poly.entity_id
_entity_poly.type
_entity_poly.pdbx_seq_one_letter_code
_entity_poly.pdbx_strand_id
1 'polypeptide(L)'
;MDHEEAMDVFWHLSAHIKGECVEMLYQAHVVHGPSQGNPNLDQLQKLYGISFKSCKELMEWKTFCEEAEIQSHRVIERHQQLFMFNDLSPKSAFFLPHGTHIYNRLVWFLRKIYWKRNYKVITPNHYDDNMFSFKVDNEMLSMKPMNCLLHCLIFKSRMRLWREVPLKIADFGALHRNEFSGALHGLTRVWRFAQYDAHIFCILNQLK
;
A
#
# COMPACT_ATOMS: atom_id res chain seq x y z
N MET A 1 -6.97 46.40 -2.62
CA MET A 1 -6.30 45.25 -3.25
C MET A 1 -7.15 44.03 -2.91
N ASP A 2 -8.46 44.15 -3.15
CA ASP A 2 -9.51 43.42 -2.41
C ASP A 2 -10.51 42.75 -3.36
N HIS A 3 -10.15 42.63 -4.65
CA HIS A 3 -10.95 41.91 -5.62
C HIS A 3 -10.48 40.46 -5.63
N GLU A 4 -11.39 39.53 -5.32
CA GLU A 4 -11.11 38.10 -5.14
C GLU A 4 -10.45 37.49 -6.39
N GLU A 5 -10.92 37.85 -7.58
CA GLU A 5 -10.30 37.48 -8.86
C GLU A 5 -8.87 38.02 -9.04
N ALA A 6 -8.58 39.22 -8.54
CA ALA A 6 -7.23 39.80 -8.61
C ALA A 6 -6.27 39.11 -7.62
N MET A 7 -6.78 38.62 -6.48
CA MET A 7 -6.01 37.78 -5.57
C MET A 7 -5.73 36.41 -6.20
N ASP A 8 -6.71 35.76 -6.83
CA ASP A 8 -6.50 34.46 -7.48
C ASP A 8 -5.51 34.55 -8.64
N VAL A 9 -5.62 35.57 -9.50
CA VAL A 9 -4.65 35.81 -10.57
C VAL A 9 -3.27 36.11 -9.99
N PHE A 10 -3.17 36.91 -8.92
CA PHE A 10 -1.91 37.17 -8.25
C PHE A 10 -1.29 35.91 -7.65
N TRP A 11 -2.07 35.05 -7.01
CA TRP A 11 -1.60 33.78 -6.44
C TRP A 11 -1.16 32.80 -7.51
N HIS A 12 -1.89 32.68 -8.62
CA HIS A 12 -1.49 31.85 -9.75
C HIS A 12 -0.21 32.34 -10.42
N LEU A 13 -0.07 33.65 -10.65
CA LEU A 13 1.15 34.23 -11.22
C LEU A 13 2.34 34.06 -10.26
N SER A 14 2.12 34.28 -8.96
CA SER A 14 3.14 34.15 -7.91
C SER A 14 3.61 32.72 -7.76
N ALA A 15 2.72 31.73 -7.85
CA ALA A 15 3.05 30.32 -7.79
C ALA A 15 3.89 29.89 -9.00
N HIS A 16 3.55 30.39 -10.20
CA HIS A 16 4.35 30.17 -11.41
C HIS A 16 5.74 30.82 -11.32
N ILE A 17 5.82 32.10 -10.95
CA ILE A 17 7.09 32.84 -10.85
C ILE A 17 7.97 32.24 -9.73
N LYS A 18 7.39 31.85 -8.59
CA LYS A 18 8.15 31.16 -7.52
C LYS A 18 8.56 29.75 -7.94
N GLY A 19 7.71 29.02 -8.66
CA GLY A 19 8.06 27.72 -9.21
C GLY A 19 9.26 27.81 -10.14
N GLU A 20 9.21 28.72 -11.10
CA GLU A 20 10.28 28.98 -12.08
C GLU A 20 11.56 29.49 -11.40
N CYS A 21 11.46 30.40 -10.43
CA CYS A 21 12.61 30.85 -9.64
C CYS A 21 13.25 29.71 -8.83
N VAL A 22 12.44 28.79 -8.28
CA VAL A 22 12.95 27.68 -7.47
C VAL A 22 13.56 26.58 -8.34
N GLU A 23 13.04 26.35 -9.55
CA GLU A 23 13.68 25.53 -10.57
C GLU A 23 15.02 26.15 -11.04
N MET A 24 15.04 27.45 -11.34
CA MET A 24 16.23 28.13 -11.87
C MET A 24 17.33 28.35 -10.82
N LEU A 25 16.98 28.77 -9.60
CA LEU A 25 17.96 29.11 -8.56
C LEU A 25 18.40 27.89 -7.74
N TYR A 26 17.52 26.91 -7.55
CA TYR A 26 17.78 25.79 -6.64
C TYR A 26 17.72 24.41 -7.32
N GLN A 27 17.48 24.35 -8.63
CA GLN A 27 17.38 23.10 -9.39
C GLN A 27 16.36 22.11 -8.81
N ALA A 28 15.25 22.63 -8.28
CA ALA A 28 14.15 21.81 -7.79
C ALA A 28 13.42 21.09 -8.93
N HIS A 29 12.79 19.95 -8.64
CA HIS A 29 12.00 19.18 -9.59
C HIS A 29 10.51 19.22 -9.21
N VAL A 30 9.67 19.69 -10.13
CA VAL A 30 8.21 19.77 -9.93
C VAL A 30 7.55 18.41 -10.17
N VAL A 31 6.73 17.95 -9.22
CA VAL A 31 5.97 16.69 -9.32
C VAL A 31 4.54 16.91 -8.83
N HIS A 32 3.55 16.54 -9.64
CA HIS A 32 2.13 16.69 -9.32
C HIS A 32 1.60 15.58 -8.38
N GLY A 33 0.76 15.92 -7.40
CA GLY A 33 0.12 14.96 -6.50
C GLY A 33 -1.22 15.46 -5.94
N PRO A 34 -2.11 14.57 -5.48
CA PRO A 34 -3.47 14.93 -5.03
C PRO A 34 -3.49 15.64 -3.67
N SER A 35 -4.54 16.45 -3.42
CA SER A 35 -4.79 17.13 -2.14
C SER A 35 -5.05 16.13 -1.00
N GLN A 36 -4.57 16.44 0.20
CA GLN A 36 -4.76 15.55 1.36
C GLN A 36 -6.19 15.67 1.90
N GLY A 37 -6.89 14.54 1.99
CA GLY A 37 -7.91 14.31 3.01
C GLY A 37 -9.38 14.52 2.62
N ASN A 38 -9.70 15.24 1.55
CA ASN A 38 -11.08 15.37 1.09
C ASN A 38 -11.19 15.39 -0.45
N PRO A 39 -11.80 14.36 -1.07
CA PRO A 39 -11.95 14.28 -2.52
C PRO A 39 -12.88 15.35 -3.11
N ASN A 40 -13.61 16.10 -2.28
CA ASN A 40 -14.49 17.20 -2.70
C ASN A 40 -13.80 18.57 -2.69
N LEU A 41 -12.54 18.68 -2.28
CA LEU A 41 -11.77 19.92 -2.33
C LEU A 41 -10.97 20.02 -3.63
N ASP A 42 -10.71 21.26 -4.07
CA ASP A 42 -9.90 21.53 -5.25
C ASP A 42 -8.53 20.85 -5.17
N GLN A 43 -8.04 20.38 -6.32
CA GLN A 43 -6.74 19.73 -6.42
C GLN A 43 -5.63 20.77 -6.22
N LEU A 44 -4.91 20.66 -5.11
CA LEU A 44 -3.77 21.51 -4.83
C LEU A 44 -2.54 21.06 -5.59
N GLN A 45 -1.79 22.01 -6.16
CA GLN A 45 -0.48 21.73 -6.74
C GLN A 45 0.57 21.68 -5.63
N LYS A 46 1.25 20.53 -5.48
CA LYS A 46 2.33 20.37 -4.52
C LYS A 46 3.67 20.52 -5.22
N LEU A 47 4.51 21.42 -4.73
CA LEU A 47 5.87 21.62 -5.22
C LEU A 47 6.85 20.94 -4.25
N TYR A 48 7.73 20.09 -4.77
CA TYR A 48 8.82 19.49 -4.02
C TYR A 48 10.13 20.16 -4.43
N GLY A 49 10.96 20.54 -3.46
CA GLY A 49 12.25 21.16 -3.71
C GLY A 49 13.27 20.67 -2.71
N ILE A 50 14.50 20.47 -3.19
CA ILE A 50 15.68 20.16 -2.38
C ILE A 50 16.77 21.15 -2.75
N SER A 51 17.56 21.60 -1.79
CA SER A 51 18.67 22.53 -2.01
C SER A 51 19.96 21.98 -1.42
N PHE A 52 21.07 22.32 -2.06
CA PHE A 52 22.41 21.86 -1.69
C PHE A 52 23.35 23.04 -1.52
N LYS A 53 24.37 22.87 -0.67
CA LYS A 53 25.34 23.95 -0.41
C LYS A 53 26.36 24.10 -1.54
N SER A 54 26.55 23.05 -2.33
CA SER A 54 27.49 23.04 -3.44
C SER A 54 26.92 22.29 -4.66
N CYS A 55 27.40 22.66 -5.85
CA CYS A 55 27.03 21.97 -7.10
C CYS A 55 27.46 20.48 -7.09
N LYS A 56 28.53 20.15 -6.36
CA LYS A 56 29.01 18.77 -6.21
C LYS A 56 27.99 17.88 -5.49
N GLU A 57 27.46 18.34 -4.36
CA GLU A 57 26.43 17.61 -3.59
C GLU A 57 25.16 17.37 -4.43
N LEU A 58 24.79 18.34 -5.27
CA LEU A 58 23.65 18.21 -6.17
C LEU A 58 23.88 17.16 -7.26
N MET A 59 25.08 17.11 -7.84
CA MET A 59 25.43 16.06 -8.82
C MET A 59 25.46 14.67 -8.18
N GLU A 60 26.01 14.56 -6.97
CA GLU A 60 25.99 13.30 -6.20
C GLU A 60 24.55 12.84 -5.92
N TRP A 61 23.67 13.75 -5.52
CA TRP A 61 22.26 13.45 -5.29
C TRP A 61 21.52 13.05 -6.58
N LYS A 62 21.76 13.74 -7.70
CA LYS A 62 21.19 13.38 -9.01
C LYS A 62 21.60 11.97 -9.43
N THR A 63 22.89 11.66 -9.29
CA THR A 63 23.43 10.32 -9.59
C THR A 63 22.77 9.27 -8.70
N PHE A 64 22.63 9.53 -7.40
CA PHE A 64 21.92 8.65 -6.46
C PHE A 64 20.46 8.42 -6.85
N CYS A 65 19.75 9.47 -7.29
CA CYS A 65 18.36 9.35 -7.75
C CYS A 65 18.24 8.52 -9.02
N GLU A 66 19.14 8.71 -10.00
CA GLU A 66 19.18 7.93 -11.24
C GLU A 66 19.45 6.44 -10.95
N GLU A 67 20.43 6.16 -10.09
CA GLU A 67 20.72 4.79 -9.64
C GLU A 67 19.51 4.15 -8.94
N ALA A 68 18.83 4.89 -8.06
CA ALA A 68 17.64 4.42 -7.37
C ALA A 68 16.45 4.19 -8.32
N GLU A 69 16.32 4.99 -9.38
CA GLU A 69 15.26 4.81 -10.38
C GLU A 69 15.45 3.53 -11.19
N ILE A 70 16.69 3.22 -11.59
CA ILE A 70 17.04 1.97 -12.28
C ILE A 70 16.74 0.75 -11.38
N GLN A 71 16.97 0.88 -10.08
CA GLN A 71 16.68 -0.16 -9.09
C GLN A 71 15.21 -0.23 -8.67
N SER A 72 14.35 0.65 -9.21
CA SER A 72 12.92 0.60 -8.91
C SER A 72 12.35 -0.75 -9.32
N HIS A 73 11.57 -1.36 -8.43
CA HIS A 73 10.87 -2.62 -8.74
C HIS A 73 10.01 -2.49 -10.00
N ARG A 74 9.57 -1.28 -10.35
CA ARG A 74 8.80 -0.95 -11.56
C ARG A 74 9.57 -1.12 -12.87
N VAL A 75 10.88 -0.94 -12.85
CA VAL A 75 11.75 -1.18 -14.00
C VAL A 75 12.05 -2.67 -14.10
N ILE A 76 12.44 -3.26 -12.97
CA ILE A 76 12.80 -4.67 -12.86
C ILE A 76 11.62 -5.59 -13.22
N GLU A 77 10.40 -5.29 -12.72
CA GLU A 77 9.20 -6.09 -12.96
C GLU A 77 8.86 -6.19 -14.46
N ARG A 78 9.07 -5.11 -15.22
CA ARG A 78 8.80 -5.06 -16.66
C ARG A 78 9.87 -5.83 -17.43
N HIS A 79 11.15 -5.59 -17.11
CA HIS A 79 12.27 -6.26 -17.77
C HIS A 79 12.24 -7.77 -17.54
N GLN A 80 11.85 -8.22 -16.35
CA GLN A 80 11.80 -9.64 -16.00
C GLN A 80 10.42 -10.29 -16.19
N GLN A 81 9.42 -9.52 -16.66
CA GLN A 81 8.05 -9.99 -16.84
C GLN A 81 7.51 -10.69 -15.59
N LEU A 82 7.58 -10.03 -14.44
CA LEU A 82 7.18 -10.63 -13.16
C LEU A 82 5.68 -10.48 -12.92
N PHE A 83 5.12 -9.32 -13.23
CA PHE A 83 3.69 -9.05 -13.10
C PHE A 83 3.26 -7.92 -14.02
N MET A 84 1.95 -7.80 -14.20
CA MET A 84 1.33 -6.71 -14.95
C MET A 84 0.12 -6.17 -14.18
N PHE A 85 -0.27 -4.94 -14.50
CA PHE A 85 -1.52 -4.36 -14.08
C PHE A 85 -2.42 -4.19 -15.31
N ASN A 86 -3.72 -4.32 -15.12
CA ASN A 86 -4.73 -4.15 -16.16
C ASN A 86 -5.91 -3.38 -15.58
N ASP A 87 -6.53 -2.53 -16.39
CA ASP A 87 -7.67 -1.70 -15.97
C ASP A 87 -8.91 -2.54 -15.59
N LEU A 88 -9.03 -3.77 -16.09
CA LEU A 88 -10.08 -4.72 -15.70
C LEU A 88 -10.00 -5.15 -14.23
N SER A 89 -8.81 -5.13 -13.63
CA SER A 89 -8.62 -5.33 -12.20
C SER A 89 -7.66 -4.27 -11.70
N PRO A 90 -8.15 -3.03 -11.53
CA PRO A 90 -7.30 -1.91 -11.27
C PRO A 90 -6.49 -2.19 -10.02
N LYS A 91 -5.17 -2.00 -10.12
CA LYS A 91 -4.28 -1.95 -8.96
C LYS A 91 -4.27 -3.26 -8.16
N SER A 92 -4.63 -4.36 -8.83
CA SER A 92 -4.37 -5.74 -8.46
C SER A 92 -3.32 -6.30 -9.42
N ALA A 93 -2.23 -6.81 -8.88
CA ALA A 93 -1.16 -7.34 -9.71
C ALA A 93 -1.52 -8.73 -10.26
N PHE A 94 -1.37 -8.90 -11.57
CA PHE A 94 -1.42 -10.19 -12.24
C PHE A 94 0.01 -10.74 -12.30
N PHE A 95 0.28 -11.77 -11.52
CA PHE A 95 1.59 -12.43 -11.55
C PHE A 95 1.74 -13.21 -12.85
N LEU A 96 2.77 -12.86 -13.62
CA LEU A 96 3.18 -13.56 -14.84
C LEU A 96 3.96 -14.84 -14.45
N PRO A 97 4.31 -15.74 -15.39
CA PRO A 97 4.91 -17.04 -15.04
C PRO A 97 6.15 -16.94 -14.14
N HIS A 98 7.07 -16.02 -14.42
CA HIS A 98 8.26 -15.81 -13.58
C HIS A 98 7.92 -15.29 -12.18
N GLY A 99 7.05 -14.28 -12.08
CA GLY A 99 6.61 -13.76 -10.78
C GLY A 99 5.81 -14.78 -9.99
N THR A 100 4.99 -15.61 -10.66
CA THR A 100 4.24 -16.71 -10.06
C THR A 100 5.19 -17.74 -9.46
N HIS A 101 6.29 -18.06 -10.13
CA HIS A 101 7.29 -18.97 -9.59
C HIS A 101 7.90 -18.44 -8.28
N ILE A 102 8.28 -17.16 -8.26
CA ILE A 102 8.82 -16.48 -7.07
C ILE A 102 7.78 -16.48 -5.95
N TYR A 103 6.56 -16.04 -6.25
CA TYR A 103 5.46 -15.99 -5.30
C TYR A 103 5.18 -17.37 -4.68
N ASN A 104 5.03 -18.41 -5.50
CA ASN A 104 4.77 -19.76 -5.01
C ASN A 104 5.93 -20.30 -4.15
N ARG A 105 7.19 -19.97 -4.49
CA ARG A 105 8.35 -20.33 -3.67
C ARG A 105 8.30 -19.67 -2.30
N LEU A 106 7.93 -18.39 -2.24
CA LEU A 106 7.75 -17.65 -0.99
C LEU A 106 6.62 -18.24 -0.15
N VAL A 107 5.45 -18.49 -0.77
CA VAL A 107 4.30 -19.12 -0.09
C VAL A 107 4.68 -20.49 0.47
N TRP A 108 5.37 -21.31 -0.32
CA TRP A 108 5.84 -22.62 0.13
C TRP A 108 6.80 -22.51 1.32
N PHE A 109 7.74 -21.57 1.27
CA PHE A 109 8.69 -21.32 2.35
C PHE A 109 7.98 -20.91 3.64
N LEU A 110 7.04 -19.97 3.55
CA LEU A 110 6.26 -19.51 4.70
C LEU A 110 5.38 -20.62 5.27
N ARG A 111 4.73 -21.43 4.42
CA ARG A 111 3.93 -22.59 4.87
C ARG A 111 4.77 -23.62 5.61
N LYS A 112 6.02 -23.86 5.18
CA LYS A 112 6.95 -24.71 5.93
C LYS A 112 7.26 -24.17 7.33
N ILE A 113 7.47 -22.86 7.45
CA ILE A 113 7.69 -22.22 8.75
C ILE A 113 6.45 -22.36 9.64
N TYR A 114 5.26 -22.13 9.08
CA TYR A 114 4.00 -22.28 9.80
C TYR A 114 3.78 -23.69 10.34
N TRP A 115 4.02 -24.72 9.54
CA TRP A 115 3.93 -26.10 9.99
C TRP A 115 4.95 -26.41 11.10
N LYS A 116 6.21 -25.99 10.93
CA LYS A 116 7.24 -26.20 11.96
C LYS A 116 6.89 -25.49 13.28
N ARG A 117 6.15 -24.38 13.23
CA ARG A 117 5.77 -23.57 14.40
C ARG A 117 4.35 -23.83 14.91
N ASN A 118 3.66 -24.84 14.38
CA ASN A 118 2.31 -25.26 14.74
C ASN A 118 1.22 -24.18 14.54
N TYR A 119 1.30 -23.41 13.46
CA TYR A 119 0.21 -22.52 13.05
C TYR A 119 -0.85 -23.30 12.27
N LYS A 120 -2.12 -23.02 12.56
CA LYS A 120 -3.28 -23.49 11.77
C LYS A 120 -3.60 -22.45 10.70
N VAL A 121 -3.88 -22.89 9.48
CA VAL A 121 -4.14 -22.02 8.32
C VAL A 121 -5.60 -22.17 7.90
N ILE A 122 -6.28 -21.05 7.60
CA ILE A 122 -7.51 -20.86 6.79
C ILE A 122 -8.47 -19.92 7.51
N THR A 123 -8.86 -18.82 6.85
CA THR A 123 -10.07 -18.08 7.20
C THR A 123 -10.88 -17.56 5.97
N PRO A 124 -12.23 -17.52 6.02
CA PRO A 124 -13.11 -16.91 4.98
C PRO A 124 -13.10 -15.35 4.91
N ASN A 125 -14.14 -14.69 4.37
CA ASN A 125 -14.25 -13.21 4.28
C ASN A 125 -15.14 -12.61 5.41
N HIS A 126 -14.99 -11.31 5.73
CA HIS A 126 -15.76 -10.57 6.77
C HIS A 126 -16.04 -9.10 6.35
N TYR A 127 -16.79 -8.31 7.13
CA TYR A 127 -17.21 -6.91 6.87
C TYR A 127 -16.54 -5.87 7.79
N ASP A 128 -16.42 -4.61 7.33
CA ASP A 128 -15.80 -3.39 7.93
C ASP A 128 -16.05 -2.18 6.97
N ASP A 129 -15.83 -0.96 7.43
CA ASP A 129 -16.26 0.28 6.75
C ASP A 129 -15.31 0.81 5.66
N ASN A 130 -14.03 0.42 5.68
CA ASN A 130 -13.01 0.82 4.67
C ASN A 130 -12.85 -0.20 3.52
N MET A 131 -13.95 -0.82 3.13
CA MET A 131 -13.91 -2.04 2.32
C MET A 131 -14.65 -1.92 1.00
N PHE A 132 -14.30 -2.83 0.09
CA PHE A 132 -15.12 -3.08 -1.08
C PHE A 132 -16.35 -3.89 -0.66
N SER A 133 -17.46 -3.17 -0.52
CA SER A 133 -18.77 -3.75 -0.19
C SER A 133 -19.67 -3.81 -1.42
N PHE A 134 -20.46 -4.87 -1.52
CA PHE A 134 -21.41 -5.08 -2.60
C PHE A 134 -22.69 -5.70 -2.03
N LYS A 135 -23.83 -5.28 -2.57
CA LYS A 135 -25.14 -5.80 -2.16
C LYS A 135 -25.44 -7.07 -2.94
N VAL A 136 -25.71 -8.16 -2.23
CA VAL A 136 -26.21 -9.42 -2.81
C VAL A 136 -27.55 -9.70 -2.14
N ASP A 137 -28.60 -9.77 -2.94
CA ASP A 137 -29.99 -9.85 -2.46
C ASP A 137 -30.32 -8.73 -1.45
N ASN A 138 -30.61 -9.10 -0.20
CA ASN A 138 -30.89 -8.19 0.91
C ASN A 138 -29.72 -8.05 1.90
N GLU A 139 -28.57 -8.67 1.61
CA GLU A 139 -27.39 -8.63 2.48
C GLU A 139 -26.27 -7.78 1.88
N MET A 140 -25.54 -7.08 2.75
CA MET A 140 -24.33 -6.36 2.40
C MET A 140 -23.13 -7.27 2.66
N LEU A 141 -22.47 -7.69 1.59
CA LEU A 141 -21.22 -8.45 1.66
C LEU A 141 -20.04 -7.53 1.45
N SER A 142 -18.88 -7.90 1.99
CA SER A 142 -17.67 -7.10 1.85
C SER A 142 -16.40 -7.96 1.81
N MET A 143 -15.36 -7.44 1.16
CA MET A 143 -14.08 -8.14 0.95
C MET A 143 -13.05 -7.83 2.03
N LYS A 144 -12.79 -8.76 2.97
CA LYS A 144 -11.97 -8.56 4.19
C LYS A 144 -10.75 -7.62 4.04
N PRO A 145 -10.51 -6.66 4.97
CA PRO A 145 -9.36 -5.76 4.89
C PRO A 145 -8.19 -6.21 5.78
N MET A 146 -8.46 -7.15 6.68
CA MET A 146 -7.55 -7.77 7.66
C MET A 146 -8.07 -9.16 8.07
N ASN A 147 -7.21 -10.00 8.65
CA ASN A 147 -7.62 -11.34 9.10
C ASN A 147 -8.03 -11.40 10.58
N CYS A 148 -7.71 -10.37 11.37
CA CYS A 148 -7.85 -10.33 12.83
C CYS A 148 -9.25 -10.71 13.32
N LEU A 149 -10.28 -10.03 12.79
CA LEU A 149 -11.68 -10.23 13.18
C LEU A 149 -12.10 -11.69 12.99
N LEU A 150 -11.62 -12.31 11.91
CA LEU A 150 -11.99 -13.66 11.58
C LEU A 150 -11.22 -14.71 12.37
N HIS A 151 -9.96 -14.43 12.71
CA HIS A 151 -9.21 -15.24 13.67
C HIS A 151 -9.90 -15.25 15.04
N CYS A 152 -10.44 -14.10 15.47
CA CYS A 152 -11.24 -14.00 16.69
C CYS A 152 -12.54 -14.82 16.60
N LEU A 153 -13.23 -14.81 15.47
CA LEU A 153 -14.42 -15.65 15.24
C LEU A 153 -14.10 -17.15 15.32
N ILE A 154 -12.97 -17.59 14.75
CA ILE A 154 -12.51 -18.98 14.85
C ILE A 154 -12.19 -19.35 16.29
N PHE A 155 -11.55 -18.44 17.03
CA PHE A 155 -11.30 -18.66 18.45
C PHE A 155 -12.62 -18.81 19.23
N LYS A 156 -13.58 -17.92 18.98
CA LYS A 156 -14.91 -17.87 19.62
C LYS A 156 -15.83 -19.04 19.26
N SER A 157 -15.63 -19.70 18.12
CA SER A 157 -16.50 -20.78 17.61
C SER A 157 -16.77 -21.93 18.58
N ARG A 158 -15.85 -22.19 19.53
CA ARG A 158 -16.05 -23.16 20.60
C ARG A 158 -15.33 -22.74 21.88
N MET A 159 -15.83 -23.21 23.02
CA MET A 159 -15.12 -23.10 24.28
C MET A 159 -13.76 -23.81 24.20
N ARG A 160 -12.73 -23.20 24.78
CA ARG A 160 -11.34 -23.69 24.76
C ARG A 160 -10.86 -23.96 26.17
N LEU A 161 -10.08 -25.02 26.33
CA LEU A 161 -9.42 -25.34 27.60
C LEU A 161 -8.10 -24.59 27.69
N TRP A 162 -7.65 -24.28 28.90
CA TRP A 162 -6.37 -23.60 29.15
C TRP A 162 -5.15 -24.37 28.59
N ARG A 163 -5.25 -25.69 28.44
CA ARG A 163 -4.20 -26.54 27.86
C ARG A 163 -4.11 -26.44 26.34
N GLU A 164 -5.15 -25.94 25.67
CA GLU A 164 -5.19 -25.79 24.22
C GLU A 164 -4.47 -24.52 23.73
N VAL A 165 -4.11 -23.61 24.66
CA VAL A 165 -3.37 -22.38 24.36
C VAL A 165 -1.88 -22.50 24.73
N PRO A 166 -0.95 -21.92 23.95
CA PRO A 166 -1.17 -20.91 22.92
C PRO A 166 -1.70 -21.49 21.60
N LEU A 167 -2.87 -21.01 21.16
CA LEU A 167 -3.43 -21.34 19.86
C LEU A 167 -2.91 -20.34 18.84
N LYS A 168 -2.29 -20.85 17.77
CA LYS A 168 -1.71 -20.03 16.71
C LYS A 168 -2.49 -20.20 15.42
N ILE A 169 -3.06 -19.11 14.93
CA ILE A 169 -3.82 -19.07 13.68
C ILE A 169 -3.09 -18.14 12.73
N ALA A 170 -2.83 -18.61 11.52
CA ALA A 170 -2.23 -17.83 10.46
C ALA A 170 -3.15 -17.82 9.24
N ASP A 171 -3.09 -16.74 8.48
CA ASP A 171 -3.77 -16.67 7.19
C ASP A 171 -2.87 -16.01 6.15
N PHE A 172 -3.07 -16.42 4.92
CA PHE A 172 -2.44 -15.87 3.72
C PHE A 172 -3.50 -15.56 2.64
N GLY A 173 -4.78 -15.55 3.02
CA GLY A 173 -5.87 -15.18 2.15
C GLY A 173 -5.75 -13.75 1.65
N ALA A 174 -6.31 -13.49 0.47
CA ALA A 174 -6.31 -12.17 -0.13
C ALA A 174 -7.12 -11.18 0.73
N LEU A 175 -6.51 -10.04 1.00
CA LEU A 175 -7.11 -8.88 1.65
C LEU A 175 -7.34 -7.79 0.62
N HIS A 176 -8.37 -6.98 0.86
CA HIS A 176 -8.73 -5.88 -0.01
C HIS A 176 -8.91 -4.60 0.82
N ARG A 177 -8.24 -3.51 0.42
CA ARG A 177 -8.40 -2.19 1.02
C ARG A 177 -8.74 -1.19 -0.07
N ASN A 178 -9.81 -0.44 0.14
CA ASN A 178 -10.23 0.59 -0.79
C ASN A 178 -9.42 1.88 -0.56
N GLU A 179 -8.14 1.84 -0.93
CA GLU A 179 -7.25 2.98 -0.79
C GLU A 179 -7.50 4.02 -1.88
N PHE A 180 -7.22 5.30 -1.59
CA PHE A 180 -7.32 6.36 -2.59
C PHE A 180 -6.48 6.05 -3.84
N SER A 181 -7.09 6.18 -5.02
CA SER A 181 -6.50 5.81 -6.31
C SER A 181 -5.15 6.49 -6.59
N GLY A 182 -5.00 7.75 -6.17
CA GLY A 182 -3.76 8.53 -6.30
C GLY A 182 -2.62 8.10 -5.37
N ALA A 183 -2.89 7.25 -4.38
CA ALA A 183 -1.88 6.78 -3.44
C ALA A 183 -1.22 5.46 -3.86
N LEU A 184 -1.76 4.79 -4.89
CA LEU A 184 -1.35 3.45 -5.31
C LEU A 184 -0.06 3.48 -6.15
N HIS A 185 0.86 2.56 -5.86
CA HIS A 185 2.21 2.60 -6.43
C HIS A 185 2.80 1.18 -6.61
N GLY A 186 2.89 0.71 -7.85
CA GLY A 186 3.42 -0.62 -8.19
C GLY A 186 2.90 -1.73 -7.25
N LEU A 187 3.79 -2.58 -6.73
CA LEU A 187 3.44 -3.58 -5.70
C LEU A 187 3.50 -3.06 -4.26
N THR A 188 4.06 -1.87 -4.00
CA THR A 188 4.23 -1.37 -2.63
C THR A 188 2.93 -0.85 -2.04
N ARG A 189 1.97 -0.44 -2.88
CA ARG A 189 0.66 0.05 -2.46
C ARG A 189 -0.42 -0.32 -3.48
N VAL A 190 -1.25 -1.31 -3.12
CA VAL A 190 -2.23 -2.00 -3.99
C VAL A 190 -3.55 -2.17 -3.26
N TRP A 191 -4.64 -2.35 -4.01
CA TRP A 191 -5.95 -2.65 -3.40
C TRP A 191 -6.06 -4.08 -2.89
N ARG A 192 -5.47 -5.02 -3.63
CA ARG A 192 -5.47 -6.45 -3.28
C ARG A 192 -4.07 -6.90 -2.93
N PHE A 193 -3.92 -7.50 -1.75
CA PHE A 193 -2.65 -8.03 -1.28
C PHE A 193 -2.87 -9.26 -0.39
N ALA A 194 -1.84 -10.06 -0.18
CA ALA A 194 -1.86 -11.13 0.80
C ALA A 194 -0.82 -10.78 1.88
N GLN A 195 -1.26 -10.69 3.14
CA GLN A 195 -0.34 -10.51 4.25
C GLN A 195 0.01 -11.88 4.83
N TYR A 196 1.27 -12.02 5.23
CA TYR A 196 1.67 -13.02 6.20
C TYR A 196 1.19 -12.53 7.57
N ASP A 197 -0.02 -12.93 7.95
CA ASP A 197 -0.65 -12.45 9.17
C ASP A 197 -0.97 -13.64 10.08
N ALA A 198 -0.67 -13.48 11.37
CA ALA A 198 -0.88 -14.52 12.35
C ALA A 198 -1.23 -13.96 13.71
N HIS A 199 -2.15 -14.64 14.37
CA HIS A 199 -2.67 -14.27 15.69
C HIS A 199 -2.43 -15.42 16.66
N ILE A 200 -1.93 -15.08 17.84
CA ILE A 200 -1.63 -16.03 18.91
C ILE A 200 -2.58 -15.74 20.06
N PHE A 201 -3.49 -16.66 20.33
CA PHE A 201 -4.38 -16.61 21.48
C PHE A 201 -3.71 -17.35 22.63
N CYS A 202 -3.36 -16.62 23.69
CA CYS A 202 -2.62 -17.15 24.83
C CYS A 202 -3.09 -16.48 26.13
N ILE A 203 -2.78 -17.11 27.27
CA ILE A 203 -2.98 -16.48 28.58
C ILE A 203 -1.85 -15.48 28.86
N LEU A 204 -2.09 -14.51 29.73
CA LEU A 204 -1.11 -13.45 30.04
C LEU A 204 0.26 -14.00 30.44
N ASN A 205 0.31 -15.08 31.22
CA ASN A 205 1.57 -15.70 31.66
C ASN A 205 2.37 -16.36 30.51
N GLN A 206 1.77 -16.53 29.34
CA GLN A 206 2.43 -17.05 28.13
C GLN A 206 2.93 -15.93 27.20
N LEU A 207 2.61 -14.66 27.50
CA LEU A 207 3.23 -13.52 26.84
C LEU A 207 4.70 -13.47 27.29
N LYS A 208 5.60 -13.70 26.33
CA LYS A 208 7.04 -13.58 26.50
C LYS A 208 7.53 -12.31 25.83
#